data_AF-A0A7S2E9B9-F1
#
_entry.id   AF-A0A7S2E9B9-F1
#
_cell.length_a   1.000
_cell.length_b   1.000
_cell.length_c   1.000
_cell.angle_alpha   90.00
_cell.angle_beta   90.00
_cell.angle_gamma   90.00
#
_symmetry.space_group_name_H-M   'P 1'
#
loop_
_entity.id
_entity.type
_entity.pdbx_description
1 polymer ?
#
loop_
_entity_poly.entity_id
_entity_poly.type
_entity_poly.pdbx_seq_one_letter_code
_entity_poly.pdbx_strand_id
1 'polypeptide(L)'
;DPNPEVDWDSFGFSLNGVRTDSMWFDVVDVPSPSSDEGSGNDSYSSSASTCLAPLGPLPIHPSSTVLNYGQSLFEGLKAFRRADGSIALFRPDRNAARMSDGARRLLLPPVPTDTFVGAADAVARANARWIPPFGRGALYLRPPPV
;
A
#
# COMPACT_ATOMS: atom_id res chain seq x y z
N ASP A 1 -8.45 13.28 -18.19
CA ASP A 1 -7.14 13.75 -18.68
C ASP A 1 -6.12 13.88 -17.56
N PRO A 2 -4.83 13.64 -17.83
CA PRO A 2 -3.76 13.93 -16.88
C PRO A 2 -3.78 15.43 -16.51
N ASN A 3 -3.47 15.75 -15.26
CA ASN A 3 -3.48 17.13 -14.77
C ASN A 3 -2.46 17.97 -15.58
N PRO A 4 -2.88 19.01 -16.33
CA PRO A 4 -1.99 19.82 -17.15
C PRO A 4 -0.96 20.63 -16.35
N GLU A 5 -1.12 20.73 -15.03
CA GLU A 5 -0.18 21.43 -14.14
C GLU A 5 1.05 20.60 -13.74
N VAL A 6 1.11 19.31 -14.10
CA VAL A 6 2.18 18.41 -13.67
C VAL A 6 3.23 18.24 -14.78
N ASP A 7 4.45 18.68 -14.51
CA ASP A 7 5.62 18.41 -15.36
C ASP A 7 6.11 16.96 -15.16
N TRP A 8 5.55 16.05 -15.94
CA TRP A 8 5.85 14.61 -15.87
C TRP A 8 7.29 14.25 -16.20
N ASP A 9 8.01 15.10 -16.93
CA ASP A 9 9.41 14.83 -17.33
C ASP A 9 10.40 15.26 -16.23
N SER A 10 9.94 16.03 -15.24
CA SER A 10 10.76 16.43 -14.09
C SER A 10 10.91 15.33 -13.03
N PHE A 11 10.00 14.35 -12.97
CA PHE A 11 9.98 13.36 -11.89
C PHE A 11 11.12 12.36 -11.96
N GLY A 12 11.80 12.17 -10.83
CA GLY A 12 12.72 11.06 -10.61
C GLY A 12 12.03 9.85 -9.96
N PHE A 13 12.79 9.08 -9.18
CA PHE A 13 12.17 8.03 -8.34
C PHE A 13 11.32 8.62 -7.21
N SER A 14 11.67 9.81 -6.73
CA SER A 14 10.85 10.59 -5.82
C SER A 14 9.94 11.53 -6.60
N LEU A 15 8.80 11.86 -6.01
CA LEU A 15 7.85 12.82 -6.56
C LEU A 15 8.34 14.29 -6.43
N ASN A 16 9.64 14.54 -6.25
CA ASN A 16 10.22 15.89 -6.12
C ASN A 16 9.48 16.80 -5.11
N GLY A 17 9.04 16.25 -3.97
CA GLY A 17 8.29 16.97 -2.95
C GLY A 17 6.77 16.98 -3.14
N VAL A 18 6.26 16.50 -4.27
CA VAL A 18 4.84 16.26 -4.50
C VAL A 18 4.39 15.03 -3.71
N ARG A 19 3.21 15.12 -3.09
CA ARG A 19 2.59 14.03 -2.33
C ARG A 19 1.32 13.61 -3.03
N THR A 20 1.09 12.30 -3.09
CA THR A 20 -0.20 11.76 -3.51
C THR A 20 -1.26 12.05 -2.44
N ASP A 21 -2.52 11.83 -2.77
CA ASP A 21 -3.64 12.29 -1.94
C ASP A 21 -4.08 11.28 -0.90
N SER A 22 -4.03 10.01 -1.26
CA SER A 22 -4.62 8.93 -0.46
C SER A 22 -3.63 7.81 -0.21
N MET A 23 -3.78 7.18 0.95
CA MET A 23 -3.09 5.96 1.35
C MET A 23 -4.11 4.91 1.78
N TRP A 24 -3.70 3.65 1.73
CA TRP A 24 -4.41 2.58 2.44
C TRP A 24 -3.84 2.47 3.86
N PHE A 25 -4.71 2.43 4.85
CA PHE A 25 -4.35 2.24 6.25
C PHE A 25 -5.31 1.24 6.90
N ASP A 26 -4.75 0.19 7.48
CA ASP A 26 -5.51 -0.88 8.14
C ASP A 26 -4.77 -1.32 9.39
N VAL A 27 -5.52 -1.69 10.44
CA VAL A 27 -4.99 -2.09 11.74
C VAL A 27 -5.64 -3.41 12.13
N VAL A 28 -4.79 -4.41 12.39
CA VAL A 28 -5.22 -5.75 12.78
C VAL A 28 -4.69 -6.02 14.18
N ASP A 29 -5.58 -6.51 15.05
CA ASP A 29 -5.21 -7.01 16.35
C ASP A 29 -4.59 -8.39 16.20
N VAL A 30 -3.34 -8.56 16.61
CA VAL A 30 -2.71 -9.88 16.64
C VAL A 30 -3.15 -10.57 17.92
N PRO A 31 -3.86 -11.72 17.86
CA PRO A 31 -4.31 -12.42 19.05
C PRO A 31 -3.12 -12.80 19.94
N SER A 32 -3.21 -12.49 21.24
CA SER A 32 -2.26 -13.03 22.22
C SER A 32 -2.58 -14.51 22.44
N PRO A 33 -1.57 -15.39 22.60
CA PRO A 33 -1.81 -16.78 23.00
C PRO A 33 -2.62 -16.93 24.31
N SER A 34 -2.74 -15.85 25.09
CA SER A 34 -3.43 -15.80 26.39
C SER A 34 -4.76 -15.03 26.37
N SER A 35 -5.18 -14.44 25.25
CA SER A 35 -6.43 -13.69 25.17
C SER A 35 -7.58 -14.63 24.80
N ASP A 36 -8.69 -14.57 25.55
CA ASP A 36 -9.94 -15.23 25.16
C ASP A 36 -10.30 -14.86 23.72
N GLU A 37 -10.52 -15.89 22.89
CA GLU A 37 -10.93 -15.74 21.49
C GLU A 37 -12.23 -14.93 21.42
N GLY A 38 -12.23 -13.78 20.71
CA GLY A 38 -13.48 -13.22 20.20
C GLY A 38 -13.80 -11.73 20.42
N SER A 39 -12.85 -10.84 20.73
CA SER A 39 -13.17 -9.40 20.90
C SER A 39 -12.35 -8.40 20.04
N GLY A 40 -11.38 -8.84 19.24
CA GLY A 40 -10.50 -7.95 18.44
C GLY A 40 -10.77 -7.98 16.94
N ASN A 41 -10.25 -7.00 16.19
CA ASN A 41 -10.22 -7.04 14.72
C ASN A 41 -9.10 -7.97 14.27
N ASP A 42 -9.34 -9.27 14.31
CA ASP A 42 -8.36 -10.35 14.11
C ASP A 42 -8.01 -10.63 12.63
N SER A 43 -8.61 -9.86 11.70
CA SER A 43 -8.37 -9.97 10.27
C SER A 43 -8.24 -8.60 9.61
N TYR A 44 -7.45 -8.55 8.53
CA TYR A 44 -7.40 -7.39 7.66
C TYR A 44 -8.77 -7.09 7.05
N SER A 45 -9.12 -5.81 6.97
CA SER A 45 -10.32 -5.37 6.28
C SER A 45 -10.14 -5.47 4.77
N SER A 46 -11.14 -6.01 4.09
CA SER A 46 -11.22 -5.98 2.62
C SER A 46 -11.93 -4.73 2.09
N SER A 47 -12.38 -3.82 2.96
CA SER A 47 -13.25 -2.71 2.59
C SER A 47 -12.47 -1.41 2.33
N ALA A 48 -12.46 -0.97 1.08
CA ALA A 48 -11.87 0.32 0.71
C ALA A 48 -12.56 1.52 1.37
N SER A 49 -13.85 1.43 1.69
CA SER A 49 -14.58 2.53 2.34
C SER A 49 -14.12 2.80 3.77
N THR A 50 -13.46 1.84 4.42
CA THR A 50 -12.96 1.98 5.79
C THR A 50 -11.46 2.25 5.85
N CYS A 51 -10.70 1.74 4.87
CA CYS A 51 -9.23 1.74 4.94
C CYS A 51 -8.56 2.76 4.02
N LEU A 52 -9.29 3.36 3.07
CA LEU A 52 -8.75 4.45 2.27
C LEU A 52 -8.82 5.76 3.07
N ALA A 53 -7.67 6.38 3.30
CA ALA A 53 -7.53 7.60 4.09
C ALA A 53 -6.69 8.66 3.34
N PRO A 54 -6.81 9.95 3.69
CA PRO A 54 -5.86 10.96 3.24
C PRO A 54 -4.43 10.58 3.62
N LEU A 55 -3.47 10.82 2.73
CA LEU A 55 -2.06 10.61 3.04
C LEU A 55 -1.64 11.51 4.20
N GLY A 56 -1.10 10.91 5.26
CA GLY A 56 -0.77 11.63 6.48
C GLY A 56 0.27 10.92 7.35
N PRO A 57 0.67 11.54 8.47
CA PRO A 57 1.56 10.91 9.43
C PRO A 57 0.89 9.70 10.08
N LEU A 58 1.69 8.68 10.42
CA LEU A 58 1.24 7.50 11.14
C LEU A 58 1.50 7.68 12.64
N PRO A 59 0.49 7.51 13.52
CA PRO A 59 0.73 7.46 14.96
C PRO A 59 1.40 6.12 15.31
N ILE A 60 2.63 6.18 15.84
CA ILE A 60 3.41 4.99 16.21
C ILE A 60 3.82 5.12 17.69
N HIS A 61 3.64 4.05 18.45
CA HIS A 61 4.09 4.02 19.84
C HIS A 61 5.63 4.00 19.90
N PRO A 62 6.29 4.76 20.80
CA PRO A 62 7.76 4.79 20.86
C PRO A 62 8.41 3.41 21.06
N SER A 63 7.72 2.49 21.74
CA SER A 63 8.17 1.11 21.95
C SER A 63 7.83 0.13 20.82
N SER A 64 7.27 0.58 19.68
CA SER A 64 6.94 -0.30 18.56
C SER A 64 8.17 -1.04 18.03
N THR A 65 8.01 -2.32 17.68
CA THR A 65 9.12 -3.19 17.24
C THR A 65 9.76 -2.73 15.94
N VAL A 66 9.02 -2.04 15.06
CA VAL A 66 9.55 -1.39 13.87
C VAL A 66 10.65 -0.36 14.19
N LEU A 67 10.51 0.39 15.30
CA LEU A 67 11.47 1.43 15.70
C LEU A 67 12.68 0.87 16.44
N ASN A 68 12.47 -0.18 17.25
CA ASN A 68 13.48 -0.68 18.19
C ASN A 68 14.25 -1.89 17.65
N TYR A 69 13.62 -2.69 16.80
CA TYR A 69 14.16 -3.98 16.33
C TYR A 69 14.05 -4.16 14.81
N GLY A 70 13.56 -3.15 14.08
CA GLY A 70 13.44 -3.19 12.62
C GLY A 70 12.49 -4.29 12.12
N GLN A 71 11.54 -4.74 12.94
CA GLN A 71 10.57 -5.76 12.56
C GLN A 71 9.53 -5.16 11.60
N SER A 72 9.87 -5.07 10.32
CA SER A 72 9.00 -4.59 9.25
C SER A 72 9.45 -5.17 7.90
N LEU A 73 8.59 -5.04 6.90
CA LEU A 73 8.94 -5.34 5.52
C LEU A 73 8.26 -4.36 4.56
N PHE A 74 8.56 -4.46 3.27
CA PHE A 74 7.88 -3.66 2.27
C PHE A 74 7.78 -4.39 0.94
N GLU A 75 6.89 -3.90 0.08
CA GLU A 75 6.76 -4.31 -1.30
C GLU A 75 6.96 -3.17 -2.31
N GLY A 76 7.06 -3.56 -3.57
CA GLY A 76 7.21 -2.64 -4.68
C GLY A 76 6.48 -3.09 -5.91
N LEU A 77 5.45 -2.33 -6.29
CA LEU A 77 4.72 -2.53 -7.53
C LEU A 77 4.40 -1.19 -8.18
N LYS A 78 3.88 -1.23 -9.41
CA LYS A 78 3.65 -0.04 -10.23
C LYS A 78 2.25 -0.07 -10.83
N ALA A 79 1.62 1.09 -10.85
CA ALA A 79 0.41 1.36 -11.60
C ALA A 79 0.76 2.12 -12.89
N PHE A 80 0.30 1.61 -14.01
CA PHE A 80 0.57 2.13 -15.34
C PHE A 80 -0.72 2.60 -15.99
N ARG A 81 -0.67 3.76 -16.66
CA ARG A 81 -1.70 4.12 -17.63
C ARG A 81 -1.41 3.42 -18.95
N ARG A 82 -2.41 2.74 -19.51
CA ARG A 82 -2.35 2.09 -20.82
C ARG A 82 -2.73 3.07 -21.93
N ALA A 83 -2.49 2.68 -23.19
CA ALA A 83 -2.80 3.49 -24.36
C ALA A 83 -4.31 3.82 -24.50
N ASP A 84 -5.17 2.94 -24.02
CA ASP A 84 -6.63 3.12 -23.95
C ASP A 84 -7.09 4.00 -22.76
N GLY A 85 -6.15 4.53 -21.97
CA GLY A 85 -6.42 5.34 -20.78
C GLY A 85 -6.72 4.55 -19.51
N SER A 86 -6.89 3.22 -19.60
CA SER A 86 -7.12 2.35 -18.44
C SER A 86 -5.88 2.27 -17.55
N ILE A 87 -6.09 1.94 -16.27
CA ILE A 87 -5.01 1.76 -15.29
C ILE A 87 -4.80 0.27 -15.08
N ALA A 88 -3.55 -0.17 -15.05
CA ALA A 88 -3.19 -1.54 -14.79
C ALA A 88 -2.07 -1.69 -13.76
N LEU A 89 -2.19 -2.73 -12.94
CA LEU A 89 -1.15 -3.24 -12.06
C LEU A 89 -0.48 -4.44 -12.71
N PHE A 90 0.85 -4.54 -12.61
CA PHE A 90 1.58 -5.67 -13.16
C PHE A 90 1.84 -6.74 -12.09
N ARG A 91 1.20 -7.91 -12.25
CA ARG A 91 1.34 -9.10 -11.39
C ARG A 91 1.25 -8.82 -9.87
N PRO A 92 0.24 -8.08 -9.40
CA PRO A 92 0.13 -7.73 -7.97
C PRO A 92 -0.01 -8.98 -7.08
N ASP A 93 -0.51 -10.10 -7.62
CA ASP A 93 -0.58 -11.41 -6.97
C ASP A 93 0.81 -11.92 -6.53
N ARG A 94 1.86 -11.64 -7.32
CA ARG A 94 3.22 -12.08 -7.00
C ARG A 94 3.90 -11.22 -5.95
N ASN A 95 3.59 -9.94 -5.94
CA ASN A 95 3.99 -9.05 -4.87
C ASN A 95 3.31 -9.47 -3.55
N ALA A 96 2.01 -9.78 -3.59
CA ALA A 96 1.27 -10.27 -2.43
C ALA A 96 1.86 -11.58 -1.88
N ALA A 97 2.17 -12.55 -2.75
CA ALA A 97 2.80 -13.80 -2.36
C ALA A 97 4.16 -13.60 -1.67
N ARG A 98 5.00 -12.70 -2.22
CA ARG A 98 6.31 -12.38 -1.64
C ARG A 98 6.19 -11.65 -0.30
N MET A 99 5.23 -10.72 -0.17
CA MET A 99 4.91 -10.08 1.11
C MET A 99 4.48 -11.10 2.16
N SER A 100 3.59 -12.04 1.79
CA SER A 100 3.11 -13.09 2.68
C SER A 100 4.24 -13.99 3.19
N ASP A 101 5.18 -14.36 2.31
CA ASP A 101 6.37 -15.13 2.69
C ASP A 101 7.28 -14.36 3.64
N GLY A 102 7.56 -13.09 3.33
CA GLY A 102 8.32 -12.19 4.20
C GLY A 102 7.67 -11.97 5.57
N ALA A 103 6.34 -11.86 5.61
CA ALA A 103 5.59 -11.71 6.85
C ALA A 103 5.80 -12.92 7.76
N ARG A 104 5.68 -14.15 7.21
CA ARG A 104 5.97 -15.38 7.96
C ARG A 104 7.42 -15.42 8.45
N ARG A 105 8.37 -15.02 7.61
CA ARG A 105 9.80 -14.96 7.95
C ARG A 105 10.09 -14.03 9.14
N LEU A 106 9.34 -12.93 9.24
CA LEU A 106 9.51 -11.89 10.26
C LEU A 106 8.50 -12.00 11.42
N LEU A 107 7.73 -13.08 11.47
CA LEU A 107 6.69 -13.32 12.49
C LEU A 107 5.65 -12.19 12.54
N LEU A 108 5.32 -11.63 11.38
CA LEU A 108 4.25 -10.66 11.17
C LEU A 108 2.99 -11.39 10.68
N PRO A 109 1.78 -10.88 10.99
CA PRO A 109 0.55 -11.39 10.41
C PRO A 109 0.59 -11.28 8.87
N PRO A 110 0.35 -12.38 8.13
CA PRO A 110 0.39 -12.33 6.67
C PRO A 110 -0.87 -11.66 6.11
N VAL A 111 -0.67 -10.65 5.27
CA VAL A 111 -1.77 -10.00 4.53
C VAL A 111 -2.36 -10.99 3.50
N PRO A 112 -3.68 -11.23 3.48
CA PRO A 112 -4.32 -12.02 2.44
C PRO A 112 -4.09 -11.44 1.04
N THR A 113 -3.96 -12.30 0.04
CA THR A 113 -3.67 -11.87 -1.33
C THR A 113 -4.74 -10.94 -1.89
N ASP A 114 -6.02 -11.26 -1.67
CA ASP A 114 -7.13 -10.46 -2.17
C ASP A 114 -7.17 -9.07 -1.51
N THR A 115 -6.88 -8.99 -0.21
CA THR A 115 -6.75 -7.72 0.51
C THR A 115 -5.61 -6.87 -0.05
N PHE A 116 -4.43 -7.46 -0.27
CA PHE A 116 -3.29 -6.75 -0.86
C PHE A 116 -3.61 -6.21 -2.26
N VAL A 117 -4.18 -7.04 -3.12
CA VAL A 117 -4.53 -6.66 -4.50
C VAL A 117 -5.63 -5.61 -4.50
N GLY A 118 -6.66 -5.77 -3.67
CA GLY A 118 -7.75 -4.80 -3.51
C GLY A 118 -7.26 -3.44 -3.00
N ALA A 119 -6.38 -3.44 -1.99
CA ALA A 119 -5.77 -2.22 -1.47
C ALA A 119 -4.92 -1.50 -2.53
N ALA A 120 -4.11 -2.25 -3.29
CA ALA A 120 -3.30 -1.69 -4.37
C ALA A 120 -4.17 -1.07 -5.48
N ASP A 121 -5.26 -1.73 -5.88
CA ASP A 121 -6.21 -1.21 -6.87
C ASP A 121 -6.92 0.04 -6.35
N ALA A 122 -7.41 0.02 -5.10
CA ALA A 122 -8.07 1.16 -4.47
C ALA A 122 -7.17 2.39 -4.39
N VAL A 123 -5.92 2.23 -3.95
CA VAL A 123 -4.93 3.32 -3.88
C VAL A 123 -4.57 3.84 -5.27
N ALA A 124 -4.42 2.96 -6.26
CA ALA A 124 -4.14 3.37 -7.64
C ALA A 124 -5.30 4.20 -8.22
N ARG A 125 -6.55 3.82 -7.96
CA ARG A 125 -7.74 4.57 -8.39
C ARG A 125 -7.86 5.91 -7.68
N ALA A 126 -7.71 5.93 -6.36
CA ALA A 126 -7.79 7.15 -5.56
C ALA A 126 -6.74 8.19 -6.00
N ASN A 127 -5.56 7.71 -6.40
CA ASN A 127 -4.46 8.54 -6.86
C ASN A 127 -4.32 8.56 -8.39
N ALA A 128 -5.38 8.25 -9.15
CA ALA A 128 -5.31 8.10 -10.60
C ALA A 128 -4.76 9.34 -11.32
N ARG A 129 -4.95 10.54 -10.77
CA ARG A 129 -4.39 11.79 -11.31
C ARG A 129 -2.86 11.87 -11.22
N TRP A 130 -2.26 11.13 -10.30
CA TRP A 130 -0.81 11.01 -10.10
C TRP A 130 -0.19 9.88 -10.93
N ILE A 131 -0.98 9.13 -11.69
CA ILE A 131 -0.48 8.11 -12.62
C ILE A 131 -0.11 8.81 -13.94
N PRO A 132 1.17 8.78 -14.34
CA PRO A 132 1.64 9.46 -15.54
C PRO A 132 0.87 9.06 -16.81
N PRO A 133 0.86 9.92 -17.83
CA PRO A 133 0.37 9.56 -19.16
C PRO A 133 1.07 8.31 -19.71
N PHE A 134 0.40 7.63 -20.64
CA PHE A 134 0.98 6.48 -21.33
C PHE A 134 2.35 6.85 -21.94
N GLY A 135 3.36 6.00 -21.71
CA GLY A 135 4.72 6.20 -22.20
C GLY A 135 5.60 7.16 -21.37
N ARG A 136 5.06 7.82 -20.34
CA ARG A 136 5.81 8.79 -19.51
C ARG A 136 6.23 8.28 -18.13
N GLY A 137 5.83 7.07 -17.76
CA GLY A 137 6.26 6.45 -16.50
C GLY A 137 5.16 5.65 -15.82
N ALA A 138 5.26 5.54 -14.50
CA ALA A 138 4.33 4.80 -13.66
C ALA A 138 4.26 5.40 -12.26
N LEU A 139 3.12 5.21 -11.59
CA LEU A 139 3.02 5.48 -10.16
C LEU A 139 3.57 4.28 -9.39
N TYR A 140 4.60 4.49 -8.59
CA TYR A 140 5.13 3.45 -7.72
C TYR A 140 4.28 3.33 -6.45
N LEU A 141 3.78 2.12 -6.19
CA LEU A 141 3.05 1.77 -4.97
C LEU A 141 4.04 1.11 -4.00
N ARG A 142 4.05 1.59 -2.75
CA ARG A 142 4.89 1.09 -1.66
C ARG A 142 4.01 0.59 -0.52
N PRO A 143 3.61 -0.69 -0.51
CA PRO A 143 2.90 -1.27 0.62
C PRO A 143 3.91 -1.71 1.70
N PRO A 144 3.91 -1.15 2.91
CA PRO A 144 4.56 -1.73 4.07
C PRO A 144 3.52 -2.45 4.96
N PRO A 145 3.79 -3.65 5.51
CA PRO A 145 3.19 -4.06 6.75
C PRO A 145 4.02 -3.40 7.85
N VAL A 146 3.41 -2.46 8.56
CA VAL A 146 3.94 -1.87 9.79
C VAL A 146 3.13 -2.39 10.96
#